data_AF-A0A4Q3VQP7-F1
#
_entry.id   AF-A0A4Q3VQP7-F1
#
_cell.length_a   1.000
_cell.length_b   1.000
_cell.length_c   1.000
_cell.angle_alpha   90.00
_cell.angle_beta   90.00
_cell.angle_gamma   90.00
#
_symmetry.space_group_name_H-M   'P 1'
#
loop_
_entity.id
_entity.type
_entity.pdbx_description
1 polymer ?
#
loop_
_entity_poly.entity_id
_entity_poly.type
_entity_poly.pdbx_seq_one_letter_code
_entity_poly.pdbx_strand_id
1 'polypeptide(L)'
;MLIAIACMGGRVAAMAGRTVAFGILLACLAYLYGEIVRPDRAWIFASKPGGGTIFGASMAMIFFGVPSALYAFTGHLPFAFRGEDPSSPSVDEWSDKDDVTPEGLPGHLGAKRGIVHCRVVAAWEVNDPDEAAVRLGLEGNGGLWPIEADPALRLTIKLLRFDQAYGGEMMSREEADRFLAWFLDAFGVSPNGLRFYTNSSEPVPNDEEPRIANSWMPLTSATFDRGIVVLGPSRIGCLWFEDED
;
A
#
# COMPACT_ATOMS: atom_id res chain seq x y z
N MET A 1 15.85 -5.57 -0.25
CA MET A 1 17.25 -5.34 0.16
C MET A 1 17.59 -3.85 0.33
N LEU A 2 17.29 -2.97 -0.64
CA LEU A 2 17.52 -1.52 -0.50
C LEU A 2 16.76 -0.87 0.67
N ILE A 3 15.53 -1.32 0.94
CA ILE A 3 14.72 -0.88 2.09
C ILE A 3 15.41 -1.23 3.42
N ALA A 4 15.94 -2.47 3.55
CA ALA A 4 16.68 -2.88 4.74
C ALA A 4 17.98 -2.08 4.96
N ILE A 5 18.61 -1.59 3.88
CA ILE A 5 19.82 -0.74 3.96
C ILE A 5 19.45 0.69 4.40
N ALA A 6 18.29 1.19 3.98
CA ALA A 6 17.79 2.51 4.41
C ALA A 6 17.43 2.55 5.90
N CYS A 7 17.04 1.41 6.49
CA CYS A 7 16.74 1.29 7.92
C CYS A 7 18.01 1.14 8.79
N MET A 8 19.17 0.86 8.22
CA MET A 8 20.43 0.78 8.97
C MET A 8 21.06 2.17 9.05
N GLY A 9 21.36 2.63 10.27
CA GLY A 9 22.10 3.87 10.51
C GLY A 9 23.61 3.66 10.59
N GLY A 10 24.39 4.67 10.23
CA GLY A 10 25.82 4.74 10.55
C GLY A 10 26.74 3.84 9.71
N ARG A 11 27.86 3.40 10.30
CA ARG A 11 28.96 2.71 9.58
C ARG A 11 28.56 1.36 8.98
N VAL A 12 27.55 0.69 9.57
CA VAL A 12 27.07 -0.62 9.11
C VAL A 12 26.31 -0.48 7.80
N ALA A 13 25.47 0.56 7.67
CA ALA A 13 24.75 0.87 6.44
C ALA A 13 25.71 1.18 5.27
N ALA A 14 26.78 1.93 5.57
CA ALA A 14 27.82 2.24 4.60
C ALA A 14 28.56 0.97 4.12
N MET A 15 28.86 0.02 5.02
CA MET A 15 29.47 -1.25 4.62
C MET A 15 28.51 -2.12 3.81
N ALA A 16 27.24 -2.22 4.22
CA ALA A 16 26.23 -2.97 3.46
C ALA A 16 26.03 -2.41 2.06
N GLY A 17 25.96 -1.08 1.92
CA GLY A 17 25.88 -0.40 0.62
C GLY A 17 27.08 -0.70 -0.28
N ARG A 18 28.30 -0.69 0.27
CA ARG A 18 29.53 -1.03 -0.49
C ARG A 18 29.54 -2.47 -0.97
N THR A 19 29.13 -3.42 -0.13
CA THR A 19 29.07 -4.85 -0.51
C THR A 19 28.07 -5.09 -1.64
N VAL A 20 26.90 -4.44 -1.57
CA VAL A 20 25.88 -4.53 -2.63
C VAL A 20 26.37 -3.91 -3.94
N ALA A 21 26.96 -2.71 -3.87
CA ALA A 21 27.52 -2.04 -5.04
C ALA A 21 28.62 -2.89 -5.70
N PHE A 22 29.49 -3.52 -4.90
CA PHE A 22 30.52 -4.43 -5.40
C PHE A 22 29.92 -5.68 -6.06
N GLY A 23 28.86 -6.25 -5.48
CA GLY A 23 28.14 -7.39 -6.07
C GLY A 23 27.52 -7.05 -7.42
N ILE A 24 26.88 -5.89 -7.54
CA ILE A 24 26.31 -5.41 -8.81
C ILE A 24 27.41 -5.18 -9.84
N LEU A 25 28.52 -4.54 -9.45
CA LEU A 25 29.66 -4.32 -10.34
C LEU A 25 30.25 -5.64 -10.83
N LEU A 26 30.44 -6.62 -9.94
CA LEU A 26 30.96 -7.94 -10.29
C LEU A 26 30.01 -8.68 -11.25
N ALA A 27 28.69 -8.59 -11.02
CA ALA A 27 27.69 -9.15 -11.91
C ALA A 27 27.72 -8.47 -13.29
N CYS A 28 27.84 -7.14 -13.35
CA CYS A 28 27.99 -6.40 -14.60
C CYS A 28 29.29 -6.78 -15.33
N LEU A 29 30.41 -6.92 -14.63
CA LEU A 29 31.67 -7.37 -15.22
C LEU A 29 31.58 -8.81 -15.74
N ALA A 30 31.04 -9.73 -14.94
CA ALA A 30 30.81 -11.11 -15.35
C ALA A 30 29.89 -11.19 -16.59
N TYR A 31 28.90 -10.31 -16.67
CA TYR A 31 28.00 -10.20 -17.81
C TYR A 31 28.67 -9.62 -19.06
N LEU A 32 29.58 -8.65 -18.88
CA LEU A 32 30.35 -8.03 -19.97
C LEU A 32 31.46 -8.94 -20.52
N TYR A 33 32.04 -9.80 -19.69
CA TYR A 33 33.13 -10.70 -20.09
C TYR A 33 32.70 -11.92 -20.93
N GLY A 34 31.40 -12.05 -21.24
CA GLY A 34 30.87 -13.06 -22.15
C GLY A 34 30.70 -14.44 -21.50
N GLU A 35 29.97 -15.33 -22.20
CA GLU A 35 29.81 -16.72 -21.77
C GLU A 35 31.10 -17.50 -22.04
N ILE A 36 31.56 -18.23 -21.03
CA ILE A 36 32.63 -19.21 -21.22
C ILE A 36 31.99 -20.44 -21.87
N VAL A 37 32.03 -20.48 -23.20
CA VAL A 37 31.53 -21.62 -23.99
C VAL A 37 32.66 -22.64 -24.13
N ARG A 38 32.31 -23.93 -24.03
CA ARG A 38 33.28 -25.04 -24.11
C ARG A 38 32.87 -26.00 -25.25
N PRO A 39 33.15 -25.67 -26.52
CA PRO A 39 32.63 -26.47 -27.63
C PRO A 39 33.31 -27.83 -27.76
N ASP A 40 34.59 -27.95 -27.38
CA ASP A 40 35.40 -29.14 -27.72
C ASP A 40 36.74 -29.25 -26.96
N ARG A 41 36.73 -28.93 -25.64
CA ARG A 41 37.86 -29.01 -24.67
C ARG A 41 38.83 -27.82 -24.61
N ALA A 42 38.67 -26.78 -25.42
CA ALA A 42 39.31 -25.48 -25.18
C ALA A 42 38.29 -24.46 -24.61
N TRP A 43 38.71 -23.68 -23.61
CA TRP A 43 37.92 -22.55 -23.13
C TRP A 43 38.17 -21.37 -24.06
N ILE A 44 37.13 -20.94 -24.80
CA ILE A 44 37.23 -19.82 -25.76
C ILE A 44 36.22 -18.75 -25.33
N PHE A 45 36.67 -17.50 -25.24
CA PHE A 45 35.80 -16.36 -24.97
C PHE A 45 35.06 -15.96 -26.25
N ALA A 46 33.74 -16.10 -26.27
CA ALA A 46 32.89 -15.66 -27.37
C ALA A 46 31.95 -14.53 -26.92
N SER A 47 31.95 -13.41 -27.64
CA SER A 47 31.00 -12.32 -27.42
C SER A 47 29.60 -12.74 -27.85
N LYS A 48 28.58 -12.56 -26.99
CA LYS A 48 27.19 -12.87 -27.35
C LYS A 48 26.74 -12.01 -28.54
N PRO A 49 26.22 -12.60 -29.63
CA PRO A 49 25.68 -11.87 -30.77
C PRO A 49 24.28 -11.35 -30.40
N GLY A 50 24.22 -10.25 -29.67
CA GLY A 50 22.97 -9.62 -29.28
C GLY A 50 23.21 -8.23 -28.73
N GLY A 51 23.02 -7.19 -29.55
CA GLY A 51 23.23 -5.79 -29.19
C GLY A 51 22.37 -5.28 -28.02
N GLY A 52 21.33 -6.01 -27.61
CA GLY A 52 20.51 -5.69 -26.44
C GLY A 52 21.23 -5.83 -25.09
N THR A 53 22.37 -6.52 -25.07
CA THR A 53 23.10 -6.83 -23.81
C THR A 53 23.88 -5.63 -23.26
N ILE A 54 24.48 -4.81 -24.12
CA ILE A 54 25.21 -3.60 -23.71
C ILE A 54 24.24 -2.53 -23.21
N PHE A 55 23.09 -2.38 -23.87
CA PHE A 55 22.06 -1.43 -23.45
C PHE A 55 21.49 -1.79 -22.08
N GLY A 56 21.16 -3.08 -21.86
CA GLY A 56 20.67 -3.56 -20.56
C GLY A 56 21.69 -3.34 -19.43
N ALA A 57 22.97 -3.65 -19.66
CA ALA A 57 24.03 -3.42 -18.68
C ALA A 57 24.22 -1.92 -18.38
N SER A 58 24.12 -1.07 -19.41
CA SER A 58 24.22 0.40 -19.25
C SER A 58 23.06 0.95 -18.44
N MET A 59 21.83 0.51 -18.72
CA MET A 59 20.64 0.89 -17.94
C MET A 59 20.75 0.44 -16.49
N ALA A 60 21.18 -0.80 -16.24
CA ALA A 60 21.38 -1.30 -14.88
C ALA A 60 22.42 -0.47 -14.10
N MET A 61 23.52 -0.08 -14.75
CA MET A 61 24.52 0.82 -14.14
C MET A 61 23.97 2.20 -13.84
N ILE A 62 23.15 2.78 -14.73
CA ILE A 62 22.55 4.11 -14.52
C ILE A 62 21.53 4.10 -13.39
N PHE A 63 20.62 3.12 -13.37
CA PHE A 63 19.53 3.10 -12.41
C PHE A 63 19.94 2.57 -11.03
N PHE A 64 20.89 1.64 -10.97
CA PHE A 64 21.27 1.00 -9.71
C PHE A 64 22.70 1.31 -9.29
N GLY A 65 23.65 1.35 -10.24
CA GLY A 65 25.06 1.57 -9.95
C GLY A 65 25.36 3.00 -9.49
N VAL A 66 25.01 4.00 -10.31
CA VAL A 66 25.33 5.41 -10.05
C VAL A 66 24.68 5.93 -8.75
N PRO A 67 23.38 5.70 -8.47
CA PRO A 67 22.77 6.19 -7.24
C PRO A 67 23.35 5.53 -5.99
N SER A 68 23.64 4.22 -6.06
CA SER A 68 24.26 3.48 -4.96
C SER A 68 25.69 3.96 -4.68
N ALA A 69 26.48 4.21 -5.73
CA ALA A 69 27.82 4.75 -5.60
C ALA A 69 27.80 6.17 -5.02
N LEU A 70 26.91 7.03 -5.53
CA LEU A 70 26.77 8.39 -5.02
C LEU A 70 26.40 8.37 -3.53
N TYR A 71 25.40 7.57 -3.14
CA TYR A 71 25.03 7.40 -1.74
C TYR A 71 26.18 6.90 -0.87
N ALA A 72 26.98 5.94 -1.35
CA ALA A 72 28.11 5.42 -0.59
C ALA A 72 29.22 6.46 -0.35
N PHE A 73 29.37 7.45 -1.26
CA PHE A 73 30.35 8.53 -1.14
C PHE A 73 29.83 9.76 -0.40
N THR A 74 28.58 10.16 -0.63
CA THR A 74 28.01 11.40 -0.11
C THR A 74 27.13 11.19 1.12
N GLY A 75 26.67 9.96 1.37
CA GLY A 75 25.64 9.67 2.37
C GLY A 75 24.24 10.16 1.98
N HIS A 76 24.05 10.66 0.75
CA HIS A 76 22.80 11.26 0.30
C HIS A 76 22.37 10.65 -1.04
N LEU A 77 21.11 10.24 -1.13
CA LEU A 77 20.53 9.78 -2.40
C LEU A 77 20.23 11.01 -3.27
N PRO A 78 20.57 10.99 -4.58
CA PRO A 78 20.36 12.14 -5.47
C PRO A 78 18.87 12.45 -5.73
N PHE A 79 17.98 11.56 -5.34
CA PHE A 79 16.53 11.68 -5.52
C PHE A 79 15.77 11.76 -4.20
N ALA A 80 16.43 12.15 -3.10
CA ALA A 80 15.70 12.44 -1.87
C ALA A 80 14.68 13.54 -2.18
N PHE A 81 13.38 13.19 -2.12
CA PHE A 81 12.31 14.16 -2.21
C PHE A 81 12.59 15.25 -1.18
N ARG A 82 12.72 16.48 -1.67
CA ARG A 82 12.94 17.67 -0.84
C ARG A 82 11.67 17.84 0.00
N GLY A 83 11.67 17.23 1.19
CA GLY A 83 10.69 17.51 2.22
C GLY A 83 10.71 19.01 2.49
N GLU A 84 9.52 19.59 2.57
CA GLU A 84 9.29 21.02 2.72
C GLU A 84 10.02 21.62 3.93
N ASP A 85 10.24 22.93 3.83
CA ASP A 85 11.01 23.82 4.72
C ASP A 85 10.80 23.57 6.23
N PRO A 86 11.87 23.52 7.05
CA PRO A 86 11.80 23.37 8.51
C PRO A 86 11.36 24.66 9.24
N SER A 87 10.63 25.56 8.61
CA SER A 87 10.12 26.81 9.22
C SER A 87 8.62 26.80 9.55
N SER A 88 7.94 25.67 9.41
CA SER A 88 6.60 25.47 9.96
C SER A 88 6.68 25.24 11.49
N PRO A 89 5.81 25.87 12.28
CA PRO A 89 5.87 25.79 13.75
C PRO A 89 5.67 24.34 14.20
N SER A 90 6.51 23.93 15.15
CA SER A 90 6.51 22.62 15.77
C SER A 90 5.15 22.27 16.34
N VAL A 91 4.45 21.35 15.67
CA VAL A 91 3.42 20.54 16.32
C VAL A 91 4.16 19.50 17.14
N ASP A 92 4.11 19.68 18.45
CA ASP A 92 4.69 18.77 19.43
C ASP A 92 4.25 17.31 19.17
N GLU A 93 5.25 16.50 18.84
CA GLU A 93 5.50 15.17 19.41
C GLU A 93 4.25 14.35 19.80
N TRP A 94 3.54 13.83 18.80
CA TRP A 94 2.77 12.58 18.95
C TRP A 94 3.57 11.44 18.34
N SER A 95 4.54 10.97 19.11
CA SER A 95 5.15 9.65 18.93
C SER A 95 4.21 8.60 19.50
N ASP A 96 3.21 8.17 18.72
CA ASP A 96 2.56 6.88 18.94
C ASP A 96 3.16 5.86 17.97
N LYS A 97 4.07 5.05 18.53
CA LYS A 97 4.38 3.72 18.01
C LYS A 97 3.12 2.89 18.24
N ASP A 98 2.47 2.43 17.18
CA ASP A 98 1.73 1.16 17.09
C ASP A 98 1.06 1.07 15.70
N ASP A 99 1.88 1.09 14.65
CA ASP A 99 1.42 0.76 13.29
C ASP A 99 1.55 -0.76 13.12
N VAL A 100 0.52 -1.50 13.56
CA VAL A 100 0.44 -2.96 13.45
C VAL A 100 -0.05 -3.31 12.04
N THR A 101 0.89 -3.53 11.13
CA THR A 101 0.63 -4.22 9.87
C THR A 101 0.73 -5.73 10.11
N PRO A 102 -0.29 -6.55 9.78
CA PRO A 102 -0.18 -8.01 9.93
C PRO A 102 0.71 -8.58 8.82
N GLU A 103 1.87 -9.11 9.20
CA GLU A 103 2.68 -9.97 8.34
C GLU A 103 1.92 -11.29 8.08
N GLY A 104 1.59 -11.59 6.81
CA GLY A 104 1.05 -12.92 6.47
C GLY A 104 0.22 -13.08 5.19
N LEU A 105 -0.01 -12.05 4.37
CA LEU A 105 -0.81 -12.18 3.15
C LEU A 105 0.04 -12.64 1.94
N PRO A 106 -0.39 -13.66 1.17
CA PRO A 106 0.40 -14.22 0.08
C PRO A 106 0.53 -13.24 -1.11
N GLY A 107 1.77 -13.07 -1.56
CA GLY A 107 2.14 -12.17 -2.65
C GLY A 107 1.88 -12.71 -4.06
N HIS A 108 1.48 -11.76 -4.91
CA HIS A 108 1.64 -11.66 -6.37
C HIS A 108 0.85 -12.59 -7.30
N LEU A 109 -0.28 -12.05 -7.79
CA LEU A 109 -0.76 -12.25 -9.15
C LEU A 109 -1.04 -10.87 -9.77
N GLY A 110 -0.42 -10.62 -10.93
CA GLY A 110 -0.43 -9.33 -11.62
C GLY A 110 -1.76 -8.98 -12.25
N ALA A 111 -2.41 -7.97 -11.68
CA ALA A 111 -3.31 -6.98 -12.24
C ALA A 111 -3.23 -5.81 -11.26
N LYS A 112 -3.49 -4.55 -11.66
CA LYS A 112 -3.65 -3.48 -10.66
C LYS A 112 -4.86 -3.84 -9.82
N ARG A 113 -4.65 -4.48 -8.68
CA ARG A 113 -5.71 -4.88 -7.75
C ARG A 113 -6.08 -3.64 -6.94
N GLY A 114 -7.38 -3.50 -6.67
CA GLY A 114 -7.94 -2.38 -5.92
C GLY A 114 -7.16 -2.00 -4.66
N ILE A 115 -7.29 -0.73 -4.27
CA ILE A 115 -6.64 -0.17 -3.08
C ILE A 115 -7.62 -0.23 -1.91
N VAL A 116 -7.16 -0.71 -0.76
CA VAL A 116 -7.95 -0.67 0.48
C VAL A 116 -7.35 0.34 1.44
N HIS A 117 -8.12 1.39 1.76
CA HIS A 117 -7.82 2.31 2.85
C HIS A 117 -8.42 1.76 4.12
N CYS A 118 -7.56 1.27 5.02
CA CYS A 118 -7.92 0.87 6.36
C CYS A 118 -7.21 1.79 7.35
N ARG A 119 -7.96 2.69 7.98
CA ARG A 119 -7.40 3.65 8.93
C ARG A 119 -8.28 3.76 10.16
N VAL A 120 -7.66 3.88 11.33
CA VAL A 120 -8.32 4.23 12.58
C VAL A 120 -7.42 5.26 13.26
N VAL A 121 -7.98 6.41 13.62
CA VAL A 121 -7.24 7.50 14.27
C VAL A 121 -7.96 7.95 15.52
N ALA A 122 -7.19 8.36 16.53
CA ALA A 122 -7.75 9.01 17.71
C ALA A 122 -8.41 10.33 17.29
N ALA A 123 -9.66 10.51 17.69
CA ALA A 123 -10.44 11.69 17.36
C ALA A 123 -11.54 11.86 18.39
N TRP A 124 -11.40 12.89 19.22
CA TRP A 124 -12.47 13.32 20.12
C TRP A 124 -13.35 14.35 19.40
N GLU A 125 -14.64 14.32 19.68
CA GLU A 125 -15.63 15.33 19.27
C GLU A 125 -15.97 15.44 17.77
N VAL A 126 -15.47 14.52 16.93
CA VAL A 126 -15.87 14.48 15.51
C VAL A 126 -17.29 13.92 15.40
N ASN A 127 -18.22 14.77 14.96
CA ASN A 127 -19.63 14.42 14.77
C ASN A 127 -20.09 14.52 13.32
N ASP A 128 -19.31 15.19 12.48
CA ASP A 128 -19.56 15.33 11.06
C ASP A 128 -18.86 14.21 10.27
N PRO A 129 -19.59 13.36 9.52
CA PRO A 129 -18.98 12.27 8.77
C PRO A 129 -18.03 12.76 7.67
N ASP A 130 -18.29 13.92 7.05
CA ASP A 130 -17.42 14.48 6.02
C ASP A 130 -16.09 14.99 6.61
N GLU A 131 -16.13 15.67 7.76
CA GLU A 131 -14.92 15.99 8.51
C GLU A 131 -14.10 14.73 8.86
N ALA A 132 -14.78 13.66 9.28
CA ALA A 132 -14.13 12.39 9.57
C ALA A 132 -13.46 11.80 8.30
N ALA A 133 -14.16 11.82 7.16
CA ALA A 133 -13.66 11.33 5.88
C ALA A 133 -12.37 12.04 5.47
N VAL A 134 -12.33 13.37 5.56
CA VAL A 134 -11.14 14.19 5.25
C VAL A 134 -9.96 13.82 6.13
N ARG A 135 -10.18 13.66 7.45
CA ARG A 135 -9.11 13.24 8.38
C ARG A 135 -8.58 11.85 8.09
N LEU A 136 -9.42 11.00 7.48
CA LEU A 136 -9.07 9.65 7.06
C LEU A 136 -8.45 9.61 5.65
N GLY A 137 -8.29 10.76 4.99
CA GLY A 137 -7.67 10.87 3.67
C GLY A 137 -8.62 10.62 2.49
N LEU A 138 -9.94 10.66 2.73
CA LEU A 138 -10.97 10.61 1.70
C LEU A 138 -11.42 12.03 1.32
N GLU A 139 -12.14 12.17 0.20
CA GLU A 139 -12.84 13.41 -0.12
C GLU A 139 -14.00 13.62 0.89
N GLY A 140 -14.26 14.85 1.34
CA GLY A 140 -15.40 15.19 2.22
C GLY A 140 -16.39 16.06 1.46
N ASN A 141 -17.22 15.45 0.63
CA ASN A 141 -18.02 16.13 -0.39
C ASN A 141 -19.54 16.08 -0.15
N GLY A 142 -19.98 15.69 1.05
CA GLY A 142 -21.38 15.54 1.43
C GLY A 142 -22.00 14.20 1.00
N GLY A 143 -21.17 13.24 0.62
CA GLY A 143 -21.58 11.97 0.00
C GLY A 143 -21.74 10.83 0.96
N LEU A 144 -21.82 11.10 2.26
CA LEU A 144 -21.93 10.08 3.29
C LEU A 144 -23.33 10.05 3.88
N TRP A 145 -24.00 8.91 3.74
CA TRP A 145 -25.31 8.66 4.31
C TRP A 145 -25.18 7.76 5.54
N PRO A 146 -25.94 8.02 6.61
CA PRO A 146 -25.97 7.15 7.77
C PRO A 146 -26.52 5.78 7.40
N ILE A 147 -25.93 4.73 7.96
CA ILE A 147 -26.35 3.35 7.78
C ILE A 147 -26.35 2.64 9.13
N GLU A 148 -27.33 1.77 9.34
CA GLU A 148 -27.41 0.95 10.56
C GLU A 148 -26.22 -0.02 10.63
N ALA A 149 -25.83 -0.39 11.85
CA ALA A 149 -24.64 -1.21 12.08
C ALA A 149 -24.66 -2.53 11.29
N ASP A 150 -25.73 -3.32 11.41
CA ASP A 150 -25.84 -4.63 10.78
C ASP A 150 -25.71 -4.59 9.23
N PRO A 151 -26.44 -3.72 8.51
CA PRO A 151 -26.18 -3.48 7.08
C PRO A 151 -24.76 -3.00 6.76
N ALA A 152 -24.16 -2.14 7.58
CA ALA A 152 -22.79 -1.65 7.36
C ALA A 152 -21.75 -2.79 7.48
N LEU A 153 -21.93 -3.68 8.46
CA LEU A 153 -21.07 -4.84 8.65
C LEU A 153 -21.20 -5.81 7.46
N ARG A 154 -22.42 -6.09 6.99
CA ARG A 154 -22.63 -6.92 5.78
C ARG A 154 -21.99 -6.30 4.54
N LEU A 155 -22.17 -5.00 4.33
CA LEU A 155 -21.53 -4.28 3.22
C LEU A 155 -20.02 -4.45 3.27
N THR A 156 -19.42 -4.28 4.44
CA THR A 156 -17.97 -4.39 4.64
C THR A 156 -17.47 -5.79 4.35
N ILE A 157 -18.16 -6.83 4.85
CA ILE A 157 -17.84 -8.21 4.52
C ILE A 157 -17.91 -8.46 3.01
N LYS A 158 -18.93 -7.92 2.34
CA LYS A 158 -19.08 -8.07 0.89
C LYS A 158 -17.94 -7.41 0.11
N LEU A 159 -17.55 -6.19 0.50
CA LEU A 159 -16.43 -5.45 -0.10
C LEU A 159 -15.07 -6.11 0.15
N LEU A 160 -14.89 -6.76 1.31
CA LEU A 160 -13.70 -7.56 1.59
C LEU A 160 -13.65 -8.80 0.71
N ARG A 161 -14.80 -9.47 0.53
CA ARG A 161 -14.88 -10.76 -0.15
C ARG A 161 -14.86 -10.66 -1.66
N PHE A 162 -15.39 -9.61 -2.27
CA PHE A 162 -15.58 -9.54 -3.72
C PHE A 162 -15.01 -8.26 -4.32
N ASP A 163 -14.34 -8.38 -5.48
CA ASP A 163 -13.98 -7.19 -6.26
C ASP A 163 -15.24 -6.45 -6.76
N GLN A 164 -15.12 -5.14 -7.01
CA GLN A 164 -16.29 -4.31 -7.30
C GLN A 164 -16.71 -4.37 -8.77
N ALA A 165 -15.76 -4.59 -9.69
CA ALA A 165 -16.03 -4.57 -11.12
C ALA A 165 -16.69 -5.87 -11.63
N TYR A 166 -16.21 -7.03 -11.19
CA TYR A 166 -16.57 -8.35 -11.71
C TYR A 166 -17.13 -9.31 -10.65
N GLY A 167 -17.01 -8.98 -9.36
CA GLY A 167 -17.52 -9.79 -8.26
C GLY A 167 -16.74 -11.09 -8.05
N GLY A 168 -15.48 -11.14 -8.48
CA GLY A 168 -14.56 -12.22 -8.20
C GLY A 168 -14.22 -12.28 -6.71
N GLU A 169 -14.19 -13.48 -6.14
CA GLU A 169 -13.89 -13.66 -4.72
C GLU A 169 -12.39 -13.39 -4.44
N MET A 170 -12.10 -12.45 -3.55
CA MET A 170 -10.78 -12.02 -3.11
C MET A 170 -10.33 -12.72 -1.82
N MET A 171 -11.26 -12.97 -0.89
CA MET A 171 -10.99 -13.67 0.37
C MET A 171 -12.23 -14.45 0.86
N SER A 172 -12.01 -15.43 1.73
CA SER A 172 -13.10 -16.23 2.29
C SER A 172 -13.97 -15.41 3.24
N ARG A 173 -15.18 -15.91 3.54
CA ARG A 173 -16.07 -15.28 4.53
C ARG A 173 -15.42 -15.21 5.91
N GLU A 174 -14.75 -16.28 6.33
CA GLU A 174 -14.07 -16.39 7.62
C GLU A 174 -12.86 -15.44 7.72
N GLU A 175 -12.17 -15.18 6.62
CA GLU A 175 -11.11 -14.17 6.55
C GLU A 175 -11.67 -12.76 6.68
N ALA A 176 -12.74 -12.46 5.95
CA ALA A 176 -13.42 -11.17 6.02
C ALA A 176 -13.99 -10.90 7.42
N ASP A 177 -14.64 -11.90 8.04
CA ASP A 177 -15.21 -11.79 9.39
C ASP A 177 -14.11 -11.51 10.43
N ARG A 178 -12.95 -12.20 10.33
CA ARG A 178 -11.80 -11.95 11.21
C ARG A 178 -11.21 -10.56 11.01
N PHE A 179 -11.08 -10.11 9.77
CA PHE A 179 -10.56 -8.78 9.47
C PHE A 179 -11.49 -7.68 10.00
N LEU A 180 -12.80 -7.83 9.79
CA LEU A 180 -13.79 -6.89 10.30
C LEU A 180 -13.81 -6.85 11.83
N ALA A 181 -13.73 -8.01 12.49
CA ALA A 181 -13.65 -8.07 13.95
C ALA A 181 -12.42 -7.33 14.49
N TRP A 182 -11.25 -7.52 13.87
CA TRP A 182 -10.03 -6.80 14.21
C TRP A 182 -10.18 -5.28 14.04
N PHE A 183 -10.78 -4.83 12.93
CA PHE A 183 -11.03 -3.41 12.68
C PHE A 183 -11.95 -2.79 13.73
N LEU A 184 -13.04 -3.49 14.11
CA LEU A 184 -13.99 -3.00 15.12
C LEU A 184 -13.40 -2.99 16.53
N ASP A 185 -12.53 -3.94 16.86
CA ASP A 185 -11.84 -4.01 18.16
C ASP A 185 -10.97 -2.77 18.40
N ALA A 186 -10.42 -2.17 17.34
CA ALA A 186 -9.63 -0.94 17.43
C ALA A 186 -10.41 0.27 17.99
N PHE A 187 -11.74 0.22 18.05
CA PHE A 187 -12.57 1.27 18.65
C PHE A 187 -12.81 1.08 20.17
N GLY A 188 -12.51 -0.12 20.71
CA GLY A 188 -12.65 -0.42 22.14
C GLY A 188 -14.10 -0.38 22.67
N VAL A 189 -15.10 -0.39 21.79
CA VAL A 189 -16.52 -0.35 22.12
C VAL A 189 -17.31 -1.36 21.29
N SER A 190 -18.48 -1.77 21.79
CA SER A 190 -19.40 -2.61 21.02
C SER A 190 -19.86 -1.88 19.74
N PRO A 191 -20.12 -2.60 18.62
CA PRO A 191 -20.61 -2.00 17.37
C PRO A 191 -21.86 -1.12 17.54
N ASN A 192 -22.72 -1.40 18.53
CA ASN A 192 -23.90 -0.58 18.82
C ASN A 192 -23.58 0.82 19.37
N GLY A 193 -22.33 1.06 19.81
CA GLY A 193 -21.83 2.36 20.23
C GLY A 193 -21.16 3.16 19.11
N LEU A 194 -21.16 2.63 17.89
CA LEU A 194 -20.54 3.24 16.71
C LEU A 194 -21.63 3.79 15.77
N ARG A 195 -21.31 4.88 15.07
CA ARG A 195 -22.13 5.41 13.98
C ARG A 195 -21.45 5.09 12.66
N PHE A 196 -22.19 4.49 11.74
CA PHE A 196 -21.68 4.08 10.44
C PHE A 196 -22.25 4.96 9.34
N TYR A 197 -21.41 5.23 8.36
CA TYR A 197 -21.75 6.00 7.17
C TYR A 197 -21.19 5.29 5.94
N THR A 198 -21.88 5.38 4.82
CA THR A 198 -21.43 4.84 3.54
C THR A 198 -21.81 5.81 2.42
N ASN A 199 -21.25 5.61 1.23
CA ASN A 199 -21.49 6.48 0.09
C ASN A 199 -22.61 6.02 -0.84
N SER A 200 -23.55 5.26 -0.31
CA SER A 200 -24.76 4.89 -1.02
C SER A 200 -25.97 5.10 -0.12
N SER A 201 -27.01 5.70 -0.68
CA SER A 201 -28.32 5.77 -0.05
C SER A 201 -29.16 4.51 -0.32
N GLU A 202 -28.68 3.59 -1.17
CA GLU A 202 -29.40 2.36 -1.49
C GLU A 202 -29.27 1.33 -0.36
N PRO A 203 -30.31 0.51 -0.13
CA PRO A 203 -30.22 -0.60 0.81
C PRO A 203 -29.10 -1.58 0.43
N VAL A 204 -28.33 -2.04 1.43
CA VAL A 204 -27.33 -3.08 1.23
C VAL A 204 -28.04 -4.40 0.89
N PRO A 205 -27.77 -5.00 -0.29
CA PRO A 205 -28.38 -6.28 -0.66
C PRO A 205 -28.03 -7.38 0.33
N ASN A 206 -28.91 -8.36 0.48
CA ASN A 206 -28.65 -9.53 1.32
C ASN A 206 -27.47 -10.36 0.79
N ASP A 207 -26.91 -11.21 1.65
CA ASP A 207 -25.70 -12.03 1.39
C ASP A 207 -25.79 -12.92 0.13
N GLU A 208 -27.00 -13.20 -0.38
CA GLU A 208 -27.23 -14.02 -1.57
C GLU A 208 -26.97 -13.29 -2.91
N GLU A 209 -26.95 -11.95 -2.89
CA GLU A 209 -26.69 -11.16 -4.10
C GLU A 209 -25.22 -10.71 -4.12
N PRO A 210 -24.41 -11.10 -5.12
CA PRO A 210 -22.99 -10.70 -5.18
C PRO A 210 -22.82 -9.23 -5.60
N ARG A 211 -23.81 -8.63 -6.28
CA ARG A 211 -23.71 -7.25 -6.76
C ARG A 211 -23.98 -6.25 -5.65
N ILE A 212 -23.10 -5.28 -5.48
CA ILE A 212 -23.31 -4.13 -4.59
C ILE A 212 -24.21 -3.13 -5.33
N ALA A 213 -24.98 -2.30 -4.60
CA ALA A 213 -25.89 -1.25 -5.07
C ALA A 213 -25.47 -0.55 -6.39
N ASN A 214 -26.38 -0.06 -7.23
CA ASN A 214 -25.97 0.49 -8.53
C ASN A 214 -25.51 1.95 -8.46
N SER A 215 -25.86 2.69 -7.40
CA SER A 215 -25.47 4.09 -7.22
C SER A 215 -24.62 4.31 -5.98
N TRP A 216 -23.61 5.17 -6.12
CA TRP A 216 -22.78 5.69 -5.05
C TRP A 216 -22.31 7.10 -5.39
N MET A 217 -21.86 7.83 -4.37
CA MET A 217 -21.21 9.12 -4.52
C MET A 217 -19.72 8.95 -4.26
N PRO A 218 -18.85 9.19 -5.25
CA PRO A 218 -17.42 8.96 -5.07
C PRO A 218 -16.84 9.82 -3.94
N LEU A 219 -15.95 9.25 -3.15
CA LEU A 219 -15.14 9.94 -2.13
C LEU A 219 -13.64 9.79 -2.44
N THR A 220 -13.32 9.31 -3.63
CA THR A 220 -11.96 9.17 -4.19
C THR A 220 -12.03 9.40 -5.70
N SER A 221 -10.86 9.42 -6.36
CA SER A 221 -10.79 9.55 -7.82
C SER A 221 -10.97 8.23 -8.59
N ALA A 222 -11.18 7.10 -7.90
CA ALA A 222 -11.26 5.79 -8.52
C ALA A 222 -12.60 5.57 -9.24
N THR A 223 -12.60 4.75 -10.29
CA THR A 223 -13.81 4.43 -11.07
C THR A 223 -14.89 3.79 -10.20
N PHE A 224 -14.50 2.86 -9.33
CA PHE A 224 -15.38 2.28 -8.32
C PHE A 224 -14.78 2.54 -6.95
N ASP A 225 -15.55 3.17 -6.06
CA ASP A 225 -15.09 3.38 -4.71
C ASP A 225 -16.24 3.30 -3.70
N ARG A 226 -16.05 2.46 -2.68
CA ARG A 226 -17.08 2.21 -1.68
C ARG A 226 -16.47 1.81 -0.37
N GLY A 227 -17.21 2.04 0.70
CA GLY A 227 -16.74 1.65 2.01
C GLY A 227 -17.65 2.12 3.12
N ILE A 228 -17.08 2.07 4.31
CA ILE A 228 -17.69 2.64 5.50
C ILE A 228 -16.75 3.65 6.14
N VAL A 229 -17.35 4.72 6.66
CA VAL A 229 -16.75 5.62 7.64
C VAL A 229 -17.44 5.35 8.98
N VAL A 230 -16.64 5.24 10.04
CA VAL A 230 -17.09 4.86 11.38
C VAL A 230 -16.69 5.94 12.36
N LEU A 231 -17.67 6.46 13.09
CA LEU A 231 -17.49 7.44 14.16
C LEU A 231 -17.75 6.76 15.50
N GLY A 232 -16.70 6.60 16.29
CA GLY A 232 -16.77 6.15 17.68
C GLY A 232 -16.58 7.30 18.67
N PRO A 233 -16.67 7.03 20.00
CA PRO A 233 -16.59 8.07 21.03
C PRO A 233 -15.23 8.77 21.14
N SER A 234 -14.15 8.08 20.79
CA SER A 234 -12.78 8.59 20.90
C SER A 234 -11.91 8.33 19.66
N ARG A 235 -12.49 7.71 18.64
CA ARG A 235 -11.80 7.26 17.43
C ARG A 235 -12.73 7.38 16.23
N ILE A 236 -12.15 7.68 15.09
CA ILE A 236 -12.80 7.57 13.79
C ILE A 236 -12.01 6.57 12.95
N GLY A 237 -12.66 5.93 11.99
CA GLY A 237 -11.97 5.05 11.06
C GLY A 237 -12.72 4.84 9.76
N CYS A 238 -12.02 4.32 8.76
CA CYS A 238 -12.62 3.90 7.50
C CYS A 238 -12.12 2.53 7.07
N LEU A 239 -12.99 1.83 6.35
CA LEU A 239 -12.65 0.76 5.43
C LEU A 239 -13.17 1.16 4.07
N TRP A 240 -12.28 1.68 3.22
CA TRP A 240 -12.59 2.18 1.88
C TRP A 240 -11.90 1.35 0.82
N PHE A 241 -12.61 1.00 -0.24
CA PHE A 241 -12.15 0.12 -1.30
C PHE A 241 -12.25 0.89 -2.60
N GLU A 242 -11.11 1.11 -3.25
CA GLU A 242 -11.00 1.63 -4.61
C GLU A 242 -10.77 0.47 -5.56
N ASP A 243 -11.42 0.49 -6.71
CA ASP A 243 -11.24 -0.45 -7.80
C ASP A 243 -11.30 0.30 -9.14
N GLU A 244 -10.53 -0.17 -10.12
CA GLU A 244 -10.42 0.45 -11.44
C GLU A 244 -10.71 -0.62 -12.50
N ASP A 245 -11.30 -0.21 -13.63
CA ASP A 245 -11.62 -1.11 -14.74
C ASP A 245 -10.40 -1.60 -15.56
#